data_AF-A0A959Z112-F1
#
_entry.id   AF-A0A959Z112-F1
#
_cell.length_a   1.000
_cell.length_b   1.000
_cell.length_c   1.000
_cell.angle_alpha   90.00
_cell.angle_beta   90.00
_cell.angle_gamma   90.00
#
_symmetry.space_group_name_H-M   'P 1'
#
loop_
_entity.id
_entity.type
_entity.pdbx_description
1 polymer ?
#
loop_
_entity_poly.entity_id
_entity_poly.type
_entity_poly.pdbx_seq_one_letter_code
_entity_poly.pdbx_strand_id
1 'polypeptide(L)'
;ILLYFLHTTGELFISPIGLSMVTKLVPKDMTGTAMGAWFLSFAGSNYVAGLLAKFTGSEEGGEEAAAAALDKSVTLATYTDVYTTMGMVTVGIGFLLLLLSGPLNRMMHGIR
;
A
#
# COMPACT_ATOMS: atom_id res chain seq x y z
N ILE A 1 1.51 -19.81 1.92
CA ILE A 1 2.15 -19.63 3.25
C ILE A 1 3.14 -18.48 3.27
N LEU A 2 4.16 -18.45 2.40
CA LEU A 2 5.24 -17.47 2.46
C LEU A 2 4.77 -16.03 2.14
N LEU A 3 3.84 -15.88 1.20
CA LEU A 3 3.20 -14.59 0.90
C LEU A 3 2.47 -14.00 2.11
N TYR A 4 1.61 -14.78 2.76
CA TYR A 4 0.89 -14.34 3.96
C TYR A 4 1.85 -14.02 5.12
N PHE A 5 2.89 -14.82 5.31
CA PHE A 5 3.91 -14.56 6.32
C PHE A 5 4.64 -13.22 6.08
N LEU A 6 5.08 -12.97 4.84
CA LEU A 6 5.76 -11.73 4.47
C LEU A 6 4.83 -10.52 4.58
N HIS A 7 3.56 -10.67 4.18
CA HIS A 7 2.54 -9.63 4.28
C HIS A 7 2.28 -9.25 5.75
N THR A 8 2.01 -10.23 6.62
CA THR A 8 1.78 -9.99 8.04
C THR A 8 3.02 -9.41 8.74
N THR A 9 4.22 -9.84 8.35
CA THR A 9 5.47 -9.27 8.88
C THR A 9 5.62 -7.80 8.48
N GLY A 10 5.26 -7.45 7.24
CA GLY A 10 5.24 -6.06 6.77
C GLY A 10 4.24 -5.19 7.52
N GLU A 11 3.02 -5.69 7.73
CA GLU A 11 1.99 -4.98 8.51
C GLU A 11 2.44 -4.71 9.96
N LEU A 12 3.12 -5.66 10.57
CA LEU A 12 3.61 -5.55 11.95
C LEU A 12 4.68 -4.47 12.12
N PHE A 13 5.47 -4.19 11.07
CA PHE A 13 6.44 -3.09 11.10
C PHE A 13 5.79 -1.72 10.82
N ILE A 14 4.78 -1.65 9.96
CA ILE A 14 4.16 -0.38 9.57
C ILE A 14 3.18 0.15 10.63
N SER A 15 2.38 -0.73 11.24
CA SER A 15 1.35 -0.33 12.20
C SER A 15 1.86 0.45 13.43
N PRO A 16 2.95 0.03 14.12
CA PRO A 16 3.48 0.77 15.27
C PRO A 16 4.32 2.00 14.88
N ILE A 17 5.00 1.98 13.72
CA ILE A 17 5.88 3.07 13.29
C ILE A 17 5.06 4.25 12.75
N GLY A 18 4.02 3.98 11.95
CA GLY A 18 3.22 5.03 11.30
C GLY A 18 2.58 6.00 12.28
N LEU A 19 1.86 5.48 13.27
CA LEU A 19 1.15 6.31 14.23
C LEU A 19 2.08 6.96 15.28
N SER A 20 3.14 6.25 15.69
CA SER A 20 4.10 6.78 16.68
C SER A 20 4.94 7.93 16.11
N MET A 21 5.32 7.86 14.84
CA MET A 21 6.12 8.92 14.20
C MET A 21 5.30 10.18 13.92
N VAL A 22 4.06 10.03 13.46
CA VAL A 22 3.16 11.17 13.19
C VAL A 22 2.85 11.93 14.48
N THR A 23 2.69 11.23 15.61
CA THR A 23 2.43 11.87 16.90
C THR A 23 3.67 12.49 17.55
N LYS A 24 4.88 11.97 17.28
CA LYS A 24 6.14 12.52 17.80
C LYS A 24 6.63 13.77 17.04
N LEU A 25 6.33 13.89 15.75
CA LEU A 25 6.80 15.03 14.92
C LEU A 25 5.87 16.24 14.95
N VAL A 26 4.67 16.12 15.51
CA VAL A 26 3.63 17.15 15.43
C VAL A 26 3.60 17.99 16.72
N PRO A 27 3.44 19.33 16.64
CA PRO A 27 3.26 20.18 17.81
C PRO A 27 2.07 19.70 18.66
N LYS A 28 2.20 19.73 19.99
CA LYS A 28 1.18 19.21 20.93
C LYS A 28 -0.24 19.73 20.65
N ASP A 29 -0.34 20.97 20.19
CA ASP A 29 -1.60 21.67 19.92
C ASP A 29 -2.28 21.27 18.59
N MET A 30 -1.57 20.56 17.70
CA MET A 30 -2.04 20.16 16.36
C MET A 30 -2.18 18.64 16.18
N THR A 31 -2.10 17.88 17.29
CA THR A 31 -2.21 16.41 17.29
C THR A 31 -3.52 15.91 16.66
N GLY A 32 -4.63 16.61 16.88
CA GLY A 32 -5.92 16.30 16.23
C GLY A 32 -5.91 16.49 14.71
N THR A 33 -5.26 17.55 14.21
CA THR A 33 -5.12 17.82 12.77
C THR A 33 -4.22 16.79 12.09
N ALA A 34 -3.13 16.39 12.74
CA ALA A 34 -2.25 15.34 12.23
C ALA A 34 -2.92 13.98 12.16
N MET A 35 -3.74 13.64 13.16
CA MET A 35 -4.55 12.41 13.13
C MET A 35 -5.59 12.46 12.01
N GLY A 36 -6.20 13.63 11.76
CA GLY A 36 -7.09 13.85 10.62
C GLY A 36 -6.39 13.68 9.27
N ALA A 37 -5.19 14.23 9.11
CA ALA A 37 -4.37 14.06 7.91
C ALA A 37 -3.95 12.59 7.69
N TRP A 38 -3.63 11.87 8.78
CA TRP A 38 -3.33 10.44 8.74
C TRP A 38 -4.52 9.63 8.21
N PHE A 39 -5.72 9.81 8.77
CA PHE A 39 -6.93 9.14 8.27
C PHE A 39 -7.31 9.56 6.85
N LEU A 40 -7.12 10.84 6.49
CA LEU A 40 -7.35 11.32 5.14
C LEU A 40 -6.44 10.64 4.12
N SER A 41 -5.18 10.37 4.49
CA SER A 41 -4.25 9.65 3.62
C SER A 41 -4.70 8.20 3.36
N PHE A 42 -5.26 7.51 4.36
CA PHE A 42 -5.88 6.19 4.17
C PHE A 42 -7.12 6.26 3.29
N ALA A 43 -8.00 7.24 3.48
CA ALA A 43 -9.18 7.42 2.64
C ALA A 43 -8.79 7.67 1.17
N GLY A 44 -7.81 8.55 0.94
CA GLY A 44 -7.24 8.81 -0.37
C GLY A 44 -6.60 7.57 -1.00
N SER A 45 -5.84 6.79 -0.21
CA SER A 45 -5.23 5.54 -0.67
C SER A 45 -6.28 4.51 -1.08
N ASN A 46 -7.38 4.36 -0.33
CA ASN A 46 -8.48 3.48 -0.70
C ASN A 46 -9.21 3.95 -1.97
N TYR A 47 -9.38 5.27 -2.14
CA TYR A 47 -9.96 5.83 -3.36
C TYR A 47 -9.08 5.57 -4.60
N VAL A 48 -7.76 5.79 -4.48
CA VAL A 48 -6.78 5.50 -5.53
C VAL A 48 -6.71 3.99 -5.80
N ALA A 49 -6.76 3.14 -4.78
CA ALA A 49 -6.81 1.69 -4.94
C ALA A 49 -8.06 1.25 -5.70
N GLY A 50 -9.23 1.85 -5.41
CA GLY A 50 -10.46 1.60 -6.16
C GLY A 50 -10.38 2.09 -7.61
N LEU A 51 -9.70 3.20 -7.86
CA LEU A 51 -9.48 3.70 -9.21
C LEU A 51 -8.50 2.81 -9.99
N LEU A 52 -7.40 2.38 -9.37
CA LEU A 52 -6.46 1.42 -9.93
C LEU A 52 -7.15 0.08 -10.21
N ALA A 53 -7.98 -0.41 -9.29
CA ALA A 53 -8.77 -1.63 -9.51
C ALA A 53 -9.71 -1.53 -10.71
N LYS A 54 -10.23 -0.34 -11.03
CA LYS A 54 -11.01 -0.12 -12.26
C LYS A 54 -10.14 -0.11 -13.52
N PHE A 55 -8.93 0.44 -13.44
CA PHE A 55 -8.00 0.50 -14.58
C PHE A 55 -7.30 -0.84 -14.84
N THR A 56 -7.02 -1.63 -13.80
CA THR A 56 -6.44 -2.98 -13.94
C THR A 56 -7.50 -4.08 -13.97
N GLY A 57 -8.76 -3.74 -13.67
CA GLY A 57 -9.92 -4.61 -13.70
C GLY A 57 -10.86 -4.32 -14.86
N SER A 58 -10.37 -3.75 -15.97
CA SER A 58 -11.09 -3.78 -17.24
C SER A 58 -11.16 -5.24 -17.73
N GLU A 59 -12.14 -5.97 -17.19
CA GLU A 59 -12.85 -7.18 -17.67
C GLU A 59 -13.12 -8.28 -16.63
N GLU A 60 -12.50 -8.36 -15.45
CA GLU A 60 -12.78 -9.50 -14.52
C GLU A 60 -12.80 -9.11 -13.03
N GLY A 61 -13.54 -8.05 -12.68
CA GLY A 61 -13.62 -7.53 -11.31
C GLY A 61 -14.90 -7.86 -10.52
N GLY A 62 -15.90 -8.48 -11.14
CA GLY A 62 -17.18 -8.76 -10.50
C GLY A 62 -17.95 -9.80 -11.29
N GLU A 63 -18.48 -10.81 -10.58
CA GLU A 63 -19.30 -11.93 -11.08
C GLU A 63 -18.61 -12.98 -11.99
N GLU A 64 -17.60 -12.65 -12.79
CA GLU A 64 -16.96 -13.63 -13.70
C GLU A 64 -15.95 -14.57 -13.04
N ALA A 65 -15.42 -14.27 -11.84
CA ALA A 65 -14.57 -15.20 -11.09
C ALA A 65 -15.31 -16.48 -10.64
N ALA A 66 -16.65 -16.44 -10.59
CA ALA A 66 -17.48 -17.63 -10.32
C ALA A 66 -17.75 -18.45 -11.59
N ALA A 67 -17.76 -17.82 -12.78
CA ALA A 67 -18.06 -18.47 -14.06
C ALA A 67 -16.78 -18.97 -14.79
N ALA A 68 -15.66 -18.28 -14.63
CA ALA A 68 -14.34 -18.65 -15.17
C ALA A 68 -13.65 -19.77 -14.37
N ALA A 69 -14.28 -20.27 -13.31
CA ALA A 69 -13.83 -21.45 -12.56
C ALA A 69 -13.80 -22.75 -13.42
N LEU A 70 -14.27 -22.71 -14.67
CA LEU A 70 -14.37 -23.86 -15.56
C LEU A 70 -13.14 -24.08 -16.46
N ASP A 71 -12.28 -23.07 -16.65
CA ASP A 71 -11.00 -23.23 -17.38
C ASP A 71 -9.81 -22.72 -16.57
N LYS A 72 -9.02 -23.68 -16.07
CA LYS A 72 -7.88 -23.46 -15.17
C LYS A 72 -6.69 -22.79 -15.86
N SER A 73 -6.69 -22.69 -17.20
CA SER A 73 -5.55 -22.20 -17.97
C SER A 73 -5.63 -20.69 -18.24
N VAL A 74 -6.82 -20.15 -18.49
CA VAL A 74 -7.04 -18.72 -18.73
C VAL A 74 -7.00 -17.92 -17.43
N THR A 75 -7.59 -18.43 -16.35
CA THR A 75 -7.60 -17.77 -15.04
C THR A 75 -6.18 -17.57 -14.47
N LEU A 76 -5.29 -18.56 -14.59
CA LEU A 76 -3.92 -18.47 -14.07
C LEU A 76 -3.10 -17.37 -14.78
N ALA A 77 -3.29 -17.18 -16.08
CA ALA A 77 -2.57 -16.16 -16.84
C ALA A 77 -3.01 -14.74 -16.40
N THR A 78 -4.30 -14.51 -16.26
CA THR A 78 -4.83 -13.21 -15.79
C THR A 78 -4.38 -12.90 -14.37
N TYR A 79 -4.45 -13.86 -13.44
CA TYR A 79 -3.96 -13.65 -12.08
C TYR A 79 -2.45 -13.33 -12.07
N THR A 80 -1.66 -14.06 -12.87
CA THR A 80 -0.21 -13.84 -12.91
C THR A 80 0.13 -12.45 -13.42
N ASP A 81 -0.56 -11.95 -14.44
CA ASP A 81 -0.29 -10.64 -15.03
C ASP A 81 -0.65 -9.48 -14.07
N VAL A 82 -1.81 -9.57 -13.42
CA VAL A 82 -2.25 -8.58 -12.43
C VAL A 82 -1.31 -8.55 -11.22
N TYR A 83 -0.96 -9.72 -10.67
CA TYR A 83 -0.04 -9.78 -9.53
C TYR A 83 1.38 -9.32 -9.89
N THR A 84 1.85 -9.60 -11.11
CA THR A 84 3.17 -9.15 -11.58
C THR A 84 3.22 -7.65 -11.76
N THR A 85 2.17 -7.05 -12.33
CA THR A 85 2.04 -5.60 -12.49
C THR A 85 2.01 -4.88 -11.14
N MET A 86 1.20 -5.36 -10.19
CA MET A 86 1.16 -4.82 -8.82
C MET A 86 2.50 -5.01 -8.09
N GLY A 87 3.17 -6.14 -8.31
CA GLY A 87 4.52 -6.43 -7.80
C GLY A 87 5.57 -5.43 -8.30
N MET A 88 5.58 -5.13 -9.61
CA MET A 88 6.52 -4.14 -10.15
C MET A 88 6.25 -2.72 -9.64
N VAL A 89 4.98 -2.32 -9.54
CA VAL A 89 4.61 -1.00 -8.99
C VAL A 89 5.07 -0.86 -7.54
N THR A 90 4.84 -1.86 -6.71
CA THR A 90 5.27 -1.86 -5.30
C THR A 90 6.79 -1.82 -5.14
N VAL A 91 7.53 -2.57 -5.95
CA VAL A 91 9.00 -2.51 -5.99
C VAL A 91 9.49 -1.13 -6.41
N GLY A 92 8.86 -0.52 -7.43
CA GLY A 92 9.17 0.83 -7.89
C GLY A 92 8.99 1.89 -6.79
N ILE A 93 7.86 1.83 -6.06
CA ILE A 93 7.61 2.72 -4.92
C ILE A 93 8.64 2.47 -3.81
N GLY A 94 8.94 1.20 -3.49
CA GLY A 94 9.95 0.85 -2.49
C GLY A 94 11.34 1.41 -2.81
N PHE A 95 11.76 1.30 -4.08
CA PHE A 95 13.03 1.86 -4.54
C PHE A 95 13.05 3.39 -4.45
N LEU A 96 11.96 4.05 -4.84
CA LEU A 96 11.81 5.49 -4.74
C LEU A 96 11.89 5.98 -3.28
N LEU A 97 11.27 5.24 -2.34
CA LEU A 97 11.37 5.54 -0.91
C LEU A 97 12.80 5.37 -0.39
N LEU A 98 13.54 4.36 -0.85
CA LEU A 98 14.95 4.18 -0.49
C LEU A 98 15.82 5.35 -0.98
N LEU A 99 15.58 5.87 -2.19
CA LEU A 99 16.27 7.06 -2.69
C LEU A 99 15.92 8.32 -1.88
N LEU A 100 14.66 8.48 -1.48
CA LEU A 100 14.21 9.59 -0.65
C LEU A 100 14.58 9.46 0.83
N SER A 101 15.08 8.31 1.27
CA SER A 101 15.42 8.06 2.68
C SER A 101 16.49 9.04 3.20
N GLY A 102 17.47 9.40 2.35
CA GLY A 102 18.53 10.36 2.68
C GLY A 102 18.00 11.76 3.05
N PRO A 103 17.27 12.44 2.15
CA PRO A 103 16.69 13.75 2.45
C PRO A 103 15.63 13.70 3.57
N LEU A 104 14.82 12.63 3.66
CA LEU A 104 13.83 12.47 4.72
C LEU A 104 14.49 12.42 6.11
N ASN A 105 15.56 11.62 6.25
CA ASN A 105 16.29 11.50 7.51
C ASN A 105 17.03 12.79 7.89
N ARG A 106 17.46 13.58 6.88
CA ARG A 106 18.07 14.89 7.11
C ARG A 106 17.07 15.93 7.63
N MET A 107 15.77 15.78 7.33
CA MET A 107 14.70 16.68 7.79
C MET A 107 14.16 16.35 9.18
N MET A 108 14.54 15.21 9.78
CA MET A 108 14.03 14.77 11.09
C MET A 108 14.66 15.48 12.31
N HIS A 109 15.46 16.54 12.11
CA HIS A 109 15.95 17.48 13.14
C HIS A 109 16.39 16.87 14.50
N GLY A 110 16.94 15.65 14.51
CA GLY A 110 17.56 15.04 15.68
C GLY A 110 16.66 14.19 16.60
N ILE A 111 15.44 13.86 16.20
CA ILE A 111 14.61 12.91 16.97
C ILE A 111 15.05 11.48 16.63
N ARG A 112 15.77 10.85 17.56
CA ARG A 112 16.08 9.41 17.58
C ARG A 112 15.04 8.65 18.39
#